data_AF-A0A2G5P8J5-F1
#
_entry.id   AF-A0A2G5P8J5-F1
#
_cell.length_a   1.000
_cell.length_b   1.000
_cell.length_c   1.000
_cell.angle_alpha   90.00
_cell.angle_beta   90.00
_cell.angle_gamma   90.00
#
_symmetry.space_group_name_H-M   'P 1'
#
loop_
_entity.id
_entity.type
_entity.pdbx_description
1 polymer ?
#
loop_
_entity_poly.entity_id
_entity_poly.type
_entity_poly.pdbx_seq_one_letter_code
_entity_poly.pdbx_strand_id
1 'polypeptide(L)'
;MTAATCTYADEEVAAALDRLRDVTSRLHNSQDTTRSLAVERRSIIAALRSRRVPLRVLGDAMGMQPENVWALTPAANRLEVSK
;
A
#
# COMPACT_ATOMS: atom_id res chain seq x y z
N MET A 1 17.04 10.06 -26.18
CA MET A 1 15.57 10.06 -26.01
C MET A 1 15.21 9.04 -24.93
N THR A 2 15.18 9.45 -23.66
CA THR A 2 14.93 8.55 -22.50
C THR A 2 14.28 9.32 -21.34
N ALA A 3 13.35 10.24 -21.63
CA ALA A 3 12.65 11.01 -20.60
C ALA A 3 11.22 10.47 -20.32
N ALA A 4 10.59 9.81 -21.30
CA ALA A 4 9.19 9.40 -21.21
C ALA A 4 8.93 8.30 -20.18
N THR A 5 9.87 7.37 -19.95
CA THR A 5 9.68 6.27 -19.00
C THR A 5 9.73 6.70 -17.53
N CYS A 6 10.34 7.85 -17.21
CA CYS A 6 10.43 8.32 -15.82
C CYS A 6 9.10 8.90 -15.34
N THR A 7 8.37 9.62 -16.20
CA THR A 7 7.09 10.25 -15.87
C THR A 7 5.96 9.24 -15.67
N TYR A 8 5.87 8.19 -16.50
CA TYR A 8 4.82 7.19 -16.35
C TYR A 8 4.96 6.40 -15.03
N ALA A 9 6.18 6.08 -14.62
CA ALA A 9 6.42 5.35 -13.37
C ALA A 9 5.99 6.16 -12.14
N ASP A 10 6.27 7.47 -12.13
CA ASP A 10 5.85 8.38 -11.06
C ASP A 10 4.33 8.59 -11.01
N GLU A 11 3.67 8.73 -12.17
CA GLU A 11 2.21 8.84 -12.26
C GLU A 11 1.50 7.59 -11.75
N GLU A 12 1.98 6.41 -12.12
CA GLU A 12 1.40 5.17 -11.65
C GLU A 12 1.61 4.95 -10.14
N VAL A 13 2.73 5.42 -9.58
CA VAL A 13 2.97 5.40 -8.11
C VAL A 13 2.04 6.38 -7.41
N ALA A 14 1.87 7.60 -7.93
CA ALA A 14 0.96 8.59 -7.38
C ALA A 14 -0.50 8.09 -7.38
N ALA A 15 -0.96 7.52 -8.49
CA ALA A 15 -2.30 6.94 -8.60
C ALA A 15 -2.51 5.78 -7.61
N ALA A 16 -1.50 4.92 -7.43
CA ALA A 16 -1.58 3.83 -6.47
C ALA A 16 -1.57 4.32 -5.01
N LEU A 17 -0.87 5.42 -4.69
CA LEU A 17 -0.92 6.04 -3.37
C LEU A 17 -2.28 6.70 -3.09
N ASP A 18 -2.87 7.36 -4.08
CA ASP A 18 -4.21 7.95 -3.94
C ASP A 18 -5.26 6.86 -3.70
N ARG A 19 -5.21 5.77 -4.47
CA ARG A 19 -6.09 4.62 -4.27
C ARG A 19 -5.86 3.94 -2.91
N LEU A 20 -4.61 3.88 -2.43
CA LEU A 20 -4.31 3.35 -1.10
C LEU A 20 -4.98 4.18 0.00
N ARG A 21 -4.97 5.50 -0.14
CA ARG A 21 -5.63 6.43 0.77
C ARG A 21 -7.14 6.26 0.75
N ASP A 22 -7.75 6.17 -0.43
CA ASP A 22 -9.20 5.94 -0.58
C ASP A 22 -9.64 4.64 0.10
N VAL A 23 -8.98 3.52 -0.24
CA VAL A 23 -9.33 2.20 0.32
C VAL A 23 -9.14 2.18 1.84
N THR A 24 -8.11 2.85 2.36
CA THR A 24 -7.88 2.95 3.80
C THR A 24 -8.96 3.79 4.49
N SER A 25 -9.36 4.90 3.88
CA SER A 25 -10.48 5.72 4.37
C SER A 25 -11.80 4.95 4.36
N ARG A 26 -12.09 4.21 3.28
CA ARG A 26 -13.29 3.38 3.17
C ARG A 26 -13.31 2.24 4.18
N LEU A 27 -12.16 1.62 4.45
CA LEU A 27 -12.02 0.62 5.52
C LEU A 27 -12.29 1.22 6.90
N HIS A 28 -11.84 2.44 7.15
CA HIS A 28 -12.06 3.12 8.43
C HIS A 28 -13.53 3.52 8.63
N ASN A 29 -14.19 3.98 7.55
CA ASN A 29 -15.57 4.47 7.60
C ASN A 29 -16.63 3.37 7.43
N SER A 30 -16.25 2.15 7.03
CA SER A 30 -17.19 1.03 6.86
C SER A 30 -17.34 0.25 8.16
N GLN A 31 -18.57 0.17 8.70
CA GLN A 31 -18.90 -0.66 9.87
C GLN A 31 -18.72 -2.16 9.57
N ASP A 32 -19.01 -2.56 8.34
CA ASP A 32 -18.65 -3.88 7.82
C ASP A 32 -17.30 -3.77 7.13
N THR A 33 -16.25 -4.20 7.82
CA THR A 33 -14.91 -4.34 7.21
C THR A 33 -15.00 -5.37 6.10
N THR A 34 -15.21 -4.91 4.86
CA THR A 34 -15.36 -5.83 3.73
C THR A 34 -14.00 -6.47 3.50
N ARG A 35 -13.91 -7.79 3.66
CA ARG A 35 -12.71 -8.59 3.37
C ARG A 35 -12.07 -8.19 2.03
N SER A 36 -12.90 -7.83 1.05
CA SER A 36 -12.51 -7.31 -0.25
C SER A 36 -11.61 -6.07 -0.17
N LEU A 37 -11.99 -5.04 0.59
CA LEU A 37 -11.21 -3.80 0.75
C LEU A 37 -9.88 -4.06 1.47
N ALA A 38 -9.89 -4.96 2.47
CA ALA A 38 -8.67 -5.34 3.19
C ALA A 38 -7.70 -6.13 2.29
N VAL A 39 -8.21 -6.89 1.33
CA VAL A 39 -7.41 -7.57 0.29
C VAL A 39 -6.90 -6.56 -0.72
N GLU A 40 -7.75 -5.64 -1.21
CA GLU A 40 -7.37 -4.59 -2.14
C GLU A 40 -6.25 -3.71 -1.57
N ARG A 41 -6.37 -3.25 -0.32
CA ARG A 41 -5.32 -2.49 0.38
C ARG A 41 -3.98 -3.23 0.36
N ARG A 42 -3.99 -4.53 0.65
CA ARG A 42 -2.78 -5.37 0.67
C ARG A 42 -2.17 -5.53 -0.72
N SER A 43 -2.99 -5.69 -1.74
CA SER A 43 -2.53 -5.76 -3.14
C SER A 43 -1.87 -4.45 -3.57
N ILE A 44 -2.44 -3.30 -3.23
CA ILE A 44 -1.88 -1.99 -3.55
C ILE A 44 -0.53 -1.79 -2.83
N ILE A 45 -0.44 -2.13 -1.54
CA ILE A 45 0.81 -2.09 -0.78
C ILE A 45 1.86 -2.98 -1.44
N ALA A 46 1.51 -4.20 -1.85
CA ALA A 46 2.44 -5.11 -2.50
C ALA A 46 2.97 -4.55 -3.85
N ALA A 47 2.11 -3.92 -4.65
CA ALA A 47 2.48 -3.29 -5.91
C ALA A 47 3.41 -2.07 -5.70
N LEU A 48 3.12 -1.23 -4.69
CA LEU A 48 4.01 -0.10 -4.36
C LEU A 48 5.36 -0.59 -3.80
N ARG A 49 5.37 -1.67 -3.03
CA ARG A 49 6.60 -2.29 -2.50
C ARG A 49 7.46 -2.90 -3.60
N SER A 50 6.88 -3.54 -4.63
CA SER A 50 7.64 -4.06 -5.76
C SER A 50 8.31 -2.94 -6.56
N ARG A 51 7.70 -1.75 -6.59
CA ARG A 51 8.26 -0.50 -7.12
C ARG A 51 9.23 0.21 -6.17
N ARG A 52 9.64 -0.43 -5.08
CA ARG A 52 10.58 0.09 -4.07
C ARG A 52 10.11 1.36 -3.36
N VAL A 53 8.79 1.62 -3.31
CA VAL A 53 8.26 2.75 -2.54
C VAL A 53 8.57 2.53 -1.04
N PRO A 54 9.12 3.55 -0.34
CA PRO A 54 9.47 3.45 1.07
C PRO A 54 8.24 3.25 1.96
N LEU A 55 8.37 2.47 3.03
CA LEU A 55 7.28 2.25 4.00
C LEU A 55 6.80 3.57 4.63
N ARG A 56 7.69 4.56 4.78
CA ARG A 56 7.33 5.89 5.27
C ARG A 56 6.27 6.57 4.38
N VAL A 57 6.46 6.54 3.06
CA VAL A 57 5.52 7.13 2.09
C VAL A 57 4.17 6.41 2.13
N LEU A 58 4.18 5.08 2.27
CA LEU A 58 2.96 4.29 2.43
C LEU A 58 2.25 4.60 3.75
N GLY A 59 3.01 4.80 4.83
CA GLY A 59 2.50 5.21 6.14
C GLY A 59 1.85 6.58 6.11
N ASP A 60 2.51 7.56 5.48
CA ASP A 60 1.97 8.90 5.28
C ASP A 60 0.65 8.86 4.48
N ALA A 61 0.57 8.04 3.41
CA ALA A 61 -0.65 7.89 2.61
C ALA A 61 -1.83 7.25 3.37
N MET A 62 -1.53 6.35 4.32
CA MET A 62 -2.55 5.66 5.12
C MET A 62 -2.80 6.33 6.48
N GLY A 63 -2.05 7.36 6.85
CA GLY A 63 -2.12 8.00 8.17
C GLY A 63 -1.69 7.07 9.32
N MET A 64 -0.71 6.19 9.07
CA MET A 64 -0.27 5.19 10.05
C MET A 64 1.25 5.04 10.08
N GLN A 65 1.77 4.57 11.21
CA GLN A 65 3.21 4.40 11.40
C GLN A 65 3.78 3.30 10.48
N PRO A 66 5.03 3.43 9.99
CA PRO A 66 5.65 2.48 9.07
C PRO A 66 5.67 1.02 9.57
N GLU A 67 5.77 0.80 10.87
CA GLU A 67 5.70 -0.51 11.52
C GLU A 67 4.34 -1.20 11.32
N ASN A 68 3.26 -0.42 11.38
CA ASN A 68 1.89 -0.93 11.14
C ASN A 68 1.70 -1.24 9.65
N VAL A 69 2.33 -0.45 8.77
CA VAL A 69 2.36 -0.75 7.33
C VAL A 69 3.13 -2.03 7.06
N TRP A 70 4.25 -2.26 7.73
CA TRP A 70 5.03 -3.48 7.60
C TRP A 70 4.21 -4.72 7.93
N ALA A 71 3.42 -4.68 9.02
CA ALA A 71 2.53 -5.78 9.42
C ALA A 71 1.47 -6.11 8.36
N LEU A 72 1.13 -5.17 7.48
CA LEU A 72 0.20 -5.38 6.37
C LEU A 72 0.86 -5.99 5.12
N THR A 73 2.18 -6.11 5.10
CA THR A 73 2.92 -6.69 3.96
C THR A 73 2.94 -8.22 4.03
N PRO A 74 2.95 -8.93 2.88
CA PRO A 74 3.08 -10.38 2.84
C PRO A 74 4.37 -10.92 3.51
N ALA A 75 5.44 -10.11 3.53
CA ALA A 75 6.71 -10.47 4.14
C ALA A 75 6.62 -10.58 5.67
N ALA A 76 5.82 -9.73 6.33
CA ALA A 76 5.56 -9.81 7.77
C ALA A 76 4.79 -11.09 8.13
N ASN A 77 3.74 -11.42 7.37
CA ASN A 77 2.97 -12.65 7.58
C ASN A 77 3.82 -13.92 7.43
N ARG A 78 4.81 -13.92 6.52
CA ARG A 78 5.68 -15.09 6.33
C ARG A 78 6.62 -15.32 7.51
N LEU A 79 6.99 -14.27 8.26
CA LEU A 79 7.83 -14.38 9.46
C LEU A 79 7.06 -14.90 10.68
N GLU A 80 5.74 -14.72 10.74
CA GLU A 80 4.91 -15.21 11.85
C GLU A 80 4.55 -16.69 11.75
N VAL A 81 4.46 -17.25 10.53
CA VAL A 81 4.11 -18.67 10.30
C VAL A 81 5.30 -19.61 10.49
N SER A 82 6.52 -19.09 10.68
CA SER A 82 7.74 -19.87 10.91
C SER A 82 8.17 -19.95 12.38
N LYS A 83 7.24 -19.75 13.33
CA LYS A 83 7.47 -19.95 14.76
C LYS A 83 6.76 -21.18 15.30
#